data_AF-A0A1G9DRY7-F1
#
_entry.id   AF-A0A1G9DRY7-F1
#
_cell.length_a   1.000
_cell.length_b   1.000
_cell.length_c   1.000
_cell.angle_alpha   90.00
_cell.angle_beta   90.00
_cell.angle_gamma   90.00
#
_symmetry.space_group_name_H-M   'P 1'
#
loop_
_entity.id
_entity.type
_entity.pdbx_description
1 polymer ?
#
loop_
_entity_poly.entity_id
_entity_poly.type
_entity_poly.pdbx_seq_one_letter_code
_entity_poly.pdbx_strand_id
1 'polypeptide(L)' 'MQNSVSIIVPCYNKQSYVGATIESALKQTHCCEVIVIDDGSTDGSLDEIKRFDGRVTWLTGPNRG' A
#
# COMPACT_ATOMS: atom_id res chain seq x y z
N MET A 1 7.52 22.33 -12.19
CA MET A 1 8.04 21.05 -11.64
C MET A 1 6.86 20.38 -10.98
N GLN A 2 6.51 19.15 -11.38
CA GLN A 2 5.47 18.40 -10.71
C GLN A 2 6.03 18.00 -9.34
N ASN A 3 5.65 18.69 -8.27
CA ASN A 3 5.96 18.21 -6.92
C ASN A 3 5.11 16.96 -6.69
N SER A 4 5.66 15.78 -7.01
CA SER A 4 5.01 14.50 -6.76
C SER A 4 5.09 14.17 -5.26
N VAL A 5 3.96 13.77 -4.69
CA VAL A 5 3.90 13.28 -3.31
C VAL A 5 4.08 11.76 -3.33
N SER A 6 4.90 11.22 -2.45
CA SER A 6 5.00 9.78 -2.23
C SER A 6 4.17 9.40 -1.01
N ILE A 7 3.20 8.50 -1.18
CA ILE A 7 2.37 7.96 -0.09
C ILE A 7 2.90 6.58 0.25
N ILE A 8 3.54 6.46 1.41
CA ILE A 8 4.03 5.18 1.94
C ILE A 8 2.99 4.63 2.91
N VAL A 9 2.52 3.40 2.65
CA VAL A 9 1.51 2.69 3.45
C VAL A 9 2.16 1.47 4.10
N PRO A 10 2.70 1.58 5.33
CA PRO A 10 3.10 0.41 6.09
C PRO A 10 1.85 -0.39 6.49
N CYS A 11 1.92 -1.71 6.33
CA CYS A 11 0.81 -2.62 6.59
C CYS A 11 1.30 -3.83 7.38
N TYR A 12 0.65 -4.10 8.50
CA TYR A 12 0.79 -5.34 9.24
C TYR A 12 -0.55 -5.80 9.80
N ASN A 13 -1.04 -6.92 9.30
CA ASN A 13 -2.32 -7.52 9.67
C ASN A 13 -3.49 -6.50 9.65
N LYS A 14 -3.78 -5.95 8.46
CA LYS A 14 -4.85 -4.99 8.18
C LYS A 14 -5.69 -5.40 6.96
N GLN A 15 -5.98 -6.69 6.78
CA GLN A 15 -6.70 -7.22 5.60
C GLN A 15 -7.98 -6.43 5.32
N SER A 16 -8.78 -6.14 6.35
CA SER A 16 -10.07 -5.44 6.22
C SER A 16 -9.96 -3.97 5.82
N TYR A 17 -8.77 -3.36 5.86
CA TYR A 17 -8.58 -1.92 5.69
C TYR A 17 -7.64 -1.56 4.54
N VAL A 18 -6.61 -2.38 4.30
CA VAL A 18 -5.51 -2.01 3.40
C VAL A 18 -6.00 -1.72 1.98
N GLY A 19 -6.98 -2.48 1.47
CA GLY A 19 -7.57 -2.23 0.15
C GLY A 19 -8.24 -0.85 0.06
N ALA A 20 -9.05 -0.47 1.05
CA ALA A 20 -9.70 0.84 1.09
C ALA A 20 -8.67 1.98 1.25
N THR A 21 -7.61 1.76 2.02
CA THR A 21 -6.50 2.72 2.15
C THR A 21 -5.79 2.95 0.82
N ILE A 22 -5.45 1.87 0.09
CA ILE A 22 -4.81 1.97 -1.22
C ILE A 22 -5.73 2.68 -2.22
N GLU A 23 -7.02 2.33 -2.25
CA GLU A 23 -7.99 3.00 -3.13
C GLU A 23 -8.09 4.50 -2.84
N SER A 24 -8.09 4.89 -1.57
CA SER A 24 -8.13 6.30 -1.16
C SER A 24 -6.87 7.05 -1.61
N ALA A 25 -5.69 6.43 -1.45
CA ALA A 25 -4.42 6.99 -1.91
C ALA A 25 -4.35 7.13 -3.45
N LEU A 26 -4.89 6.18 -4.19
CA LEU A 26 -4.95 6.25 -5.66
C LEU A 26 -5.96 7.29 -6.19
N LYS A 27 -6.90 7.74 -5.36
CA LYS A 27 -7.94 8.74 -5.71
C LYS A 27 -7.54 10.19 -5.37
N GLN A 28 -6.31 10.43 -4.92
CA GLN A 28 -5.86 11.78 -4.59
C GLN A 28 -5.90 12.70 -5.82
N THR A 29 -6.27 13.96 -5.59
CA THR A 29 -6.38 15.00 -6.65
C THR A 29 -5.01 15.52 -7.10
N HIS A 30 -3.97 15.31 -6.29
CA HIS A 30 -2.59 15.62 -6.61
C HIS A 30 -1.88 14.38 -7.16
N CYS A 31 -0.94 14.60 -8.08
CA CYS A 31 -0.09 13.53 -8.60
C CYS A 31 0.71 12.91 -7.46
N CYS A 32 0.52 11.61 -7.23
CA CYS A 32 1.22 10.86 -6.21
C CYS A 32 1.64 9.47 -6.71
N GLU A 33 2.70 8.94 -6.11
CA GLU A 33 3.03 7.53 -6.14
C GLU A 33 2.57 6.88 -4.84
N VAL A 34 2.14 5.62 -4.92
CA VAL A 34 1.70 4.83 -3.76
C VAL A 34 2.61 3.62 -3.62
N ILE A 35 3.22 3.50 -2.45
CA ILE A 35 4.15 2.42 -2.10
C ILE A 35 3.61 1.73 -0.85
N VAL A 36 3.36 0.43 -0.93
CA VAL A 36 2.83 -0.35 0.20
C VAL A 36 3.93 -1.27 0.72
N ILE A 37 4.18 -1.23 2.03
CA ILE A 37 5.18 -2.10 2.68
C ILE A 37 4.43 -3.06 3.60
N ASP A 38 4.30 -4.31 3.19
CA ASP A 38 3.78 -5.38 4.02
C ASP A 38 4.87 -5.91 4.95
N ASP A 39 4.66 -5.76 6.25
CA ASP A 39 5.63 -6.14 7.29
C ASP A 39 5.38 -7.57 7.80
N GLY A 40 5.21 -8.51 6.85
CA GLY A 40 5.07 -9.93 7.14
C GLY A 40 3.69 -10.31 7.64
N SER A 41 2.63 -9.79 7.00
CA SER A 41 1.26 -10.09 7.43
C SER A 41 0.89 -11.57 7.25
N THR A 42 0.04 -12.06 8.15
CA THR A 42 -0.46 -13.45 8.19
C THR A 42 -1.99 -13.54 8.12
N ASP A 43 -2.67 -12.40 8.01
CA ASP A 43 -4.14 -12.29 7.96
C ASP A 43 -4.70 -12.17 6.53
N GLY A 44 -3.88 -12.32 5.49
CA GLY A 44 -4.31 -12.10 4.10
C GLY A 44 -4.17 -10.65 3.61
N SER A 45 -3.60 -9.73 4.39
CA SER A 45 -3.29 -8.37 3.93
C SER A 45 -2.45 -8.35 2.66
N LEU A 46 -1.44 -9.22 2.55
CA LEU A 46 -0.59 -9.29 1.36
C LEU A 46 -1.38 -9.65 0.11
N ASP A 47 -2.35 -10.56 0.22
CA ASP A 47 -3.20 -10.93 -0.91
C ASP A 47 -4.13 -9.79 -1.30
N GLU A 48 -4.64 -9.03 -0.33
CA GLU A 48 -5.40 -7.81 -0.60
C GLU A 48 -4.55 -6.74 -1.31
N ILE A 49 -3.29 -6.57 -0.91
CA ILE A 49 -2.34 -5.62 -1.54
C ILE A 49 -2.07 -6.02 -3.00
N LYS A 50 -1.83 -7.30 -3.28
CA LYS A 50 -1.53 -7.81 -4.64
C LYS A 50 -2.66 -7.57 -5.64
N ARG A 51 -3.90 -7.35 -5.19
CA ARG A 51 -5.01 -6.95 -6.09
C ARG A 51 -4.76 -5.63 -6.80
N PHE A 52 -3.79 -4.84 -6.35
CA PHE A 52 -3.40 -3.55 -6.92
C PHE A 52 -2.11 -3.62 -7.75
N ASP A 53 -1.66 -4.82 -8.13
CA ASP A 53 -0.50 -5.02 -9.02
C ASP A 53 -0.56 -4.13 -10.26
N GLY A 54 0.57 -3.48 -10.57
CA GLY A 54 0.70 -2.55 -11.69
C GLY A 54 0.07 -1.17 -11.46
N ARG A 55 -0.68 -0.96 -10.37
CA ARG A 55 -1.20 0.36 -9.97
C ARG A 55 -0.42 0.98 -8.82
N VAL A 56 0.17 0.15 -7.97
CA VAL A 56 1.03 0.56 -6.85
C VAL A 56 2.33 -0.23 -6.87
N THR A 57 3.35 0.30 -6.23
CA THR A 57 4.54 -0.48 -5.86
C THR A 57 4.27 -1.14 -4.51
N TRP A 58 4.63 -2.41 -4.35
CA TRP A 58 4.59 -3.05 -3.03
C TRP A 58 5.84 -3.88 -2.76
N LEU A 59 6.17 -3.98 -1.48
CA LEU A 59 7.26 -4.80 -0.96
C LEU A 59 6.73 -5.59 0.23
N THR A 60 7.29 -6.77 0.47
CA THR A 60 7.01 -7.58 1.67
C THR A 60 8.31 -8.10 2.27
N GLY A 61 8.33 -8.30 3.58
CA GLY A 61 9.46 -8.85 4.32
C GLY A 61 9.03 -9.43 5.67
N PRO A 62 9.96 -10.01 6.45
CA PRO A 62 9.64 -10.42 7.82
C PRO A 62 9.32 -9.20 8.68
N ASN A 63 8.42 -9.38 9.66
CA ASN A 63 7.97 -8.33 10.58
C ASN A 63 9.14 -7.64 11.31
N ARG A 64 9.20 -6.30 11.26
CA ARG A 64 10.30 -5.46 11.78
C ARG A 64 9.83 -4.22 12.56
N GLY A 65 8.54 -3.91 12.55
CA GLY A 65 7.98 -2.76 13.28
C GLY A 65 7.91 -1.50 12.44
#